data_AF-A0A945TPY8-F1
#
_entry.id   AF-A0A945TPY8-F1
#
_cell.length_a   1.000
_cell.length_b   1.000
_cell.length_c   1.000
_cell.angle_alpha   90.00
_cell.angle_beta   90.00
_cell.angle_gamma   90.00
#
_symmetry.space_group_name_H-M   'P 1'
#
loop_
_entity.id
_entity.type
_entity.pdbx_description
1 polymer ?
#
loop_
_entity_poly.entity_id
_entity_poly.type
_entity_poly.pdbx_seq_one_letter_code
_entity_poly.pdbx_strand_id
1 'polypeptide(L)'
;GLFNAPQEDGGEHDAAAKHRIREAEASGNSPDDSSADWLDTAAGGFRDSADLRARSRQVLEVAGLGEDVYQMGLSTRVADTRFDAETKDKILDARRRFQDKGLDVTTFDPETYNVNISVAQNILFGYPLSPDFAPEQLPSNSLVTDLLRQVGLFDEFLALGVKVAQAMTEVFEGVSPDSDLFERFSLISGDDLPILEDILRRLSANEDQSPKALPESDQEVLRSFIYRLVPAQHRLGVVDDTLQTQLLEVRKLLREKLGLENTSVDFLNPAALNPGLDIESNVLFGALPFGKPALRSKIRKSIDEVIDAVELRAFVIEIGLDADVGTSGGKLSSIQRQKLGFARALMKNPDLLVVDEALAPFDFNVRGDLIQSIREHMRGRGIFWALESASSVEYFEDVIVMEPGKILEQGSTQELMSRDGPLKALLAT
;
A
#
# COMPACT_ATOMS: atom_id res chain seq x y z
N GLY A 1 -13.26 3.19 24.71
CA GLY A 1 -13.10 4.03 25.90
C GLY A 1 -11.98 3.52 26.76
N LEU A 2 -10.81 3.25 26.17
CA LEU A 2 -9.56 3.10 26.91
C LEU A 2 -8.76 4.41 26.88
N PHE A 3 -9.15 5.36 26.03
CA PHE A 3 -8.62 6.72 26.03
C PHE A 3 -9.31 7.51 27.14
N ASN A 4 -8.59 7.74 28.24
CA ASN A 4 -9.01 8.53 29.39
C ASN A 4 -8.04 9.71 29.56
N ALA A 5 -8.44 10.73 30.32
CA ALA A 5 -7.53 11.83 30.64
C ALA A 5 -6.24 11.26 31.27
N PRO A 6 -5.05 11.71 30.83
CA PRO A 6 -3.79 11.22 31.35
C PRO A 6 -3.77 11.48 32.86
N GLN A 7 -3.30 10.50 33.65
CA GLN A 7 -3.11 10.74 35.08
C GLN A 7 -2.09 11.86 35.25
N GLU A 8 -2.39 12.85 36.09
CA GLU A 8 -1.46 13.94 36.38
C GLU A 8 -0.14 13.35 36.91
N ASP A 9 0.91 13.38 36.10
CA ASP A 9 2.27 13.22 36.61
C ASP A 9 2.51 14.40 37.54
N GLY A 10 2.58 14.15 38.86
CA GLY A 10 2.81 15.16 39.89
C GLY A 10 4.20 15.84 39.84
N GLY A 11 4.81 15.90 38.65
CA GLY A 11 6.06 16.61 38.36
C GLY A 11 5.83 18.09 38.05
N GLU A 12 6.88 18.89 38.23
CA GLU A 12 6.83 20.32 37.90
C GLU A 12 6.73 20.54 36.39
N HIS A 13 5.63 21.14 35.93
CA HIS A 13 5.51 21.61 34.56
C HIS A 13 6.57 22.69 34.24
N ASP A 14 7.25 22.52 33.11
CA ASP A 14 8.16 23.53 32.59
C ASP A 14 7.41 24.79 32.11
N ALA A 15 8.17 25.81 31.68
CA ALA A 15 7.60 27.08 31.25
C ALA A 15 6.71 26.95 29.99
N ALA A 16 7.00 26.00 29.10
CA ALA A 16 6.27 25.78 27.86
C ALA A 16 4.93 25.08 28.14
N ALA A 17 4.93 24.05 28.99
CA ALA A 17 3.74 23.37 29.46
C ALA A 17 2.79 24.33 30.21
N LYS A 18 3.33 25.19 31.10
CA LYS A 18 2.55 26.22 31.80
C LYS A 18 1.97 27.28 30.86
N HIS A 19 2.59 27.53 29.71
CA HIS A 19 2.05 28.44 28.70
C HIS A 19 0.92 27.77 27.91
N ARG A 20 1.14 26.54 27.43
CA ARG A 20 0.14 25.71 26.75
C ARG A 20 -1.14 25.55 27.56
N ILE A 21 -1.02 25.19 28.85
CA ILE A 21 -2.16 25.01 29.75
C ILE A 21 -2.97 26.32 29.86
N ARG A 22 -2.30 27.46 30.08
CA ARG A 22 -2.98 28.77 30.17
C ARG A 22 -3.71 29.16 28.89
N GLU A 23 -3.11 28.89 27.73
CA GLU A 23 -3.74 29.17 26.44
C GLU A 23 -4.94 28.24 26.18
N ALA A 24 -4.81 26.96 26.53
CA ALA A 24 -5.89 25.99 26.44
C ALA A 24 -7.08 26.38 27.32
N GLU A 25 -6.83 26.71 28.60
CA GLU A 25 -7.86 27.17 29.53
C GLU A 25 -8.53 28.47 29.07
N ALA A 26 -7.74 29.46 28.60
CA ALA A 26 -8.27 30.73 28.10
C ALA A 26 -9.16 30.55 26.85
N SER A 27 -8.89 29.51 26.05
CA SER A 27 -9.66 29.18 24.83
C SER A 27 -10.81 28.20 25.08
N GLY A 28 -10.97 27.69 26.31
CA GLY A 28 -11.97 26.66 26.65
C GLY A 28 -11.65 25.26 26.14
N ASN A 29 -10.39 24.98 25.79
CA ASN A 29 -9.90 23.65 25.41
C ASN A 29 -9.44 22.84 26.63
N SER A 30 -9.25 21.52 26.47
CA SER A 30 -8.69 20.71 27.55
C SER A 30 -7.24 21.12 27.87
N PRO A 31 -6.87 21.30 29.16
CA PRO A 31 -5.48 21.53 29.56
C PRO A 31 -4.61 20.28 29.49
N ASP A 32 -5.21 19.10 29.36
CA ASP A 32 -4.53 17.81 29.31
C ASP A 32 -3.45 17.79 28.22
N ASP A 33 -2.34 17.10 28.49
CA ASP A 33 -1.26 17.00 27.52
C ASP A 33 -1.64 16.04 26.39
N SER A 34 -1.79 16.56 25.16
CA SER A 34 -2.07 15.73 23.99
C SER A 34 -0.95 14.76 23.63
N SER A 35 0.26 14.94 24.18
CA SER A 35 1.41 14.05 24.00
C SER A 35 1.59 13.03 25.14
N ALA A 36 0.81 13.12 26.22
CA ALA A 36 0.84 12.13 27.29
C ALA A 36 0.26 10.78 26.84
N ASP A 37 0.43 9.74 27.66
CA ASP A 37 -0.23 8.47 27.42
C ASP A 37 -1.68 8.54 27.92
N TRP A 38 -2.62 8.58 26.98
CA TRP A 38 -4.06 8.60 27.26
C TRP A 38 -4.64 7.19 27.45
N LEU A 39 -3.83 6.14 27.30
CA LEU A 39 -4.30 4.76 27.28
C LEU A 39 -4.38 4.17 28.69
N ASP A 40 -5.60 4.13 29.22
CA ASP A 40 -5.92 3.45 30.47
C ASP A 40 -6.12 1.95 30.25
N THR A 41 -5.00 1.22 30.29
CA THR A 41 -4.97 -0.25 30.16
C THR A 41 -5.71 -0.94 31.29
N ALA A 42 -5.67 -0.39 32.51
CA ALA A 42 -6.33 -0.95 33.68
C ALA A 42 -7.87 -0.88 33.59
N ALA A 43 -8.42 0.22 33.07
CA ALA A 43 -9.86 0.32 32.79
C ALA A 43 -10.35 -0.74 31.78
N GLY A 44 -9.46 -1.24 30.93
CA GLY A 44 -9.73 -2.35 30.01
C GLY A 44 -9.51 -3.74 30.60
N GLY A 45 -9.06 -3.85 31.85
CA GLY A 45 -8.68 -5.12 32.47
C GLY A 45 -7.35 -5.70 31.95
N PHE A 46 -6.51 -4.88 31.34
CA PHE A 46 -5.18 -5.28 30.86
C PHE A 46 -4.11 -4.97 31.92
N ARG A 47 -3.10 -5.84 32.01
CA ARG A 47 -2.00 -5.64 32.96
C ARG A 47 -1.04 -4.54 32.52
N ASP A 48 -0.79 -4.45 31.22
CA ASP A 48 0.10 -3.49 30.59
C ASP A 48 -0.20 -3.35 29.09
N SER A 49 0.58 -2.53 28.40
CA SER A 49 0.45 -2.32 26.94
C SER A 49 0.76 -3.59 26.13
N ALA A 50 1.63 -4.48 26.63
CA ALA A 50 1.97 -5.73 25.95
C ALA A 50 0.79 -6.72 25.99
N ASP A 51 0.10 -6.80 27.12
CA ASP A 51 -1.12 -7.60 27.32
C ASP A 51 -2.25 -7.09 26.40
N LEU A 52 -2.41 -5.77 26.29
CA LEU A 52 -3.34 -5.16 25.34
C LEU A 52 -2.97 -5.50 23.89
N ARG A 53 -1.71 -5.33 23.49
CA ARG A 53 -1.25 -5.65 22.12
C ARG A 53 -1.44 -7.12 21.79
N ALA A 54 -1.14 -8.03 22.73
CA ALA A 54 -1.40 -9.45 22.57
C ALA A 54 -2.89 -9.74 22.35
N ARG A 55 -3.77 -9.11 23.13
CA ARG A 55 -5.23 -9.24 22.93
C ARG A 55 -5.68 -8.63 21.60
N SER A 56 -5.16 -7.48 21.21
CA SER A 56 -5.44 -6.84 19.92
C SER A 56 -5.11 -7.78 18.77
N ARG A 57 -3.91 -8.38 18.75
CA ARG A 57 -3.56 -9.39 17.73
C ARG A 57 -4.57 -10.53 17.70
N GLN A 58 -4.89 -11.10 18.85
CA GLN A 58 -5.85 -12.21 18.94
C GLN A 58 -7.21 -11.86 18.31
N VAL A 59 -7.78 -10.69 18.63
CA VAL A 59 -9.10 -10.33 18.09
C VAL A 59 -9.05 -9.92 16.63
N LEU A 60 -7.92 -9.38 16.16
CA LEU A 60 -7.72 -9.03 14.75
C LEU A 60 -7.63 -10.30 13.91
N GLU A 61 -6.94 -11.34 14.40
CA GLU A 61 -6.97 -12.68 13.79
C GLU A 61 -8.38 -13.25 13.76
N VAL A 62 -9.11 -13.18 14.88
CA VAL A 62 -10.50 -13.68 14.93
C VAL A 62 -11.40 -12.96 13.92
N ALA A 63 -11.22 -11.65 13.77
CA ALA A 63 -11.95 -10.83 12.82
C ALA A 63 -11.44 -10.95 11.36
N GLY A 64 -10.45 -11.80 11.10
CA GLY A 64 -9.86 -12.00 9.79
C GLY A 64 -9.05 -10.82 9.26
N LEU A 65 -8.61 -9.90 10.13
CA LEU A 65 -7.78 -8.74 9.80
C LEU A 65 -6.28 -9.00 10.04
N GLY A 66 -5.89 -10.17 10.57
CA GLY A 66 -4.49 -10.52 10.84
C GLY A 66 -3.58 -10.40 9.60
N GLU A 67 -4.02 -10.98 8.48
CA GLU A 67 -3.26 -10.89 7.21
C GLU A 67 -3.21 -9.45 6.69
N ASP A 68 -4.28 -8.66 6.82
CA ASP A 68 -4.28 -7.25 6.45
C ASP A 68 -3.24 -6.45 7.27
N VAL A 69 -3.15 -6.70 8.58
CA VAL A 69 -2.15 -6.09 9.47
C VAL A 69 -0.73 -6.50 9.08
N TYR A 70 -0.51 -7.78 8.80
CA TYR A 70 0.79 -8.25 8.32
C TYR A 70 1.21 -7.55 7.02
N GLN A 71 0.30 -7.37 6.06
CA GLN A 71 0.58 -6.64 4.83
C GLN A 71 0.88 -5.16 5.08
N MET A 72 0.16 -4.50 6.00
CA MET A 72 0.49 -3.13 6.42
C MET A 72 1.91 -3.04 6.99
N GLY A 73 2.32 -4.04 7.76
CA GLY A 73 3.70 -4.17 8.26
C GLY A 73 4.73 -4.31 7.13
N LEU A 74 4.46 -5.19 6.17
CA LEU A 74 5.34 -5.39 5.00
C LEU A 74 5.50 -4.11 4.17
N SER A 75 4.43 -3.33 4.02
CA SER A 75 4.41 -2.05 3.30
C SER A 75 4.94 -0.86 4.13
N THR A 76 5.43 -1.08 5.34
CA THR A 76 6.01 -0.01 6.15
C THR A 76 7.45 0.28 5.73
N ARG A 77 7.76 1.56 5.49
CA ARG A 77 9.13 2.01 5.15
C ARG A 77 10.08 1.75 6.30
N VAL A 78 11.28 1.28 5.97
CA VAL A 78 12.32 1.02 6.96
C VAL A 78 12.71 2.31 7.72
N ALA A 79 12.73 3.46 7.05
CA ALA A 79 13.04 4.74 7.70
C ALA A 79 12.02 5.15 8.78
N ASP A 80 10.77 4.67 8.69
CA ASP A 80 9.69 5.04 9.60
C ASP A 80 9.66 4.16 10.87
N THR A 81 10.54 3.16 10.96
CA THR A 81 10.57 2.20 12.08
C THR A 81 11.99 1.99 12.60
N ARG A 82 12.12 1.67 13.89
CA ARG A 82 13.41 1.32 14.50
C ARG A 82 13.68 -0.17 14.33
N PHE A 83 14.84 -0.50 13.77
CA PHE A 83 15.33 -1.87 13.63
C PHE A 83 16.63 -2.02 14.41
N ASP A 84 16.72 -3.05 15.25
CA ASP A 84 17.99 -3.48 15.84
C ASP A 84 18.87 -4.21 14.81
N ALA A 85 20.12 -4.51 15.18
CA ALA A 85 21.06 -5.15 14.27
C ALA A 85 20.59 -6.55 13.84
N GLU A 86 20.04 -7.34 14.76
CA GLU A 86 19.57 -8.71 14.50
C GLU A 86 18.43 -8.72 13.48
N THR A 87 17.46 -7.82 13.62
CA THR A 87 16.31 -7.71 12.72
C THR A 87 16.76 -7.28 11.33
N LYS A 88 17.71 -6.35 11.22
CA LYS A 88 18.29 -5.95 9.92
C LYS A 88 18.96 -7.14 9.24
N ASP A 89 19.76 -7.92 9.98
CA ASP A 89 20.42 -9.10 9.45
C ASP A 89 19.42 -10.17 8.99
N LYS A 90 18.31 -10.36 9.72
CA LYS A 90 17.22 -11.25 9.32
C LYS A 90 16.56 -10.82 8.01
N ILE A 91 16.31 -9.52 7.80
CA ILE A 91 15.73 -9.02 6.54
C ILE A 91 16.70 -9.27 5.38
N LEU A 92 18.00 -9.04 5.58
CA LEU A 92 19.01 -9.34 4.57
C LEU A 92 19.15 -10.84 4.31
N ASP A 93 18.99 -11.68 5.33
CA ASP A 93 18.95 -13.13 5.15
C ASP A 93 17.71 -13.57 4.36
N ALA A 94 16.54 -13.00 4.65
CA ALA A 94 15.32 -13.23 3.88
C ALA A 94 15.50 -12.83 2.41
N ARG A 95 16.13 -11.68 2.12
CA ARG A 95 16.49 -11.26 0.75
C ARG A 95 17.32 -12.31 0.04
N ARG A 96 18.41 -12.79 0.65
CA ARG A 96 19.27 -13.82 0.06
C ARG A 96 18.49 -15.11 -0.23
N ARG A 97 17.74 -15.60 0.76
CA ARG A 97 16.90 -16.81 0.60
C ARG A 97 15.84 -16.64 -0.49
N PHE A 98 15.28 -15.44 -0.65
CA PHE A 98 14.34 -15.15 -1.72
C PHE A 98 15.02 -15.22 -3.09
N GLN A 99 16.20 -14.60 -3.23
CA GLN A 99 16.98 -14.62 -4.47
C GLN A 99 17.43 -16.05 -4.84
N ASP A 100 17.81 -16.86 -3.85
CA ASP A 100 18.20 -18.27 -4.05
C ASP A 100 17.06 -19.15 -4.60
N LYS A 101 15.80 -18.72 -4.49
CA LYS A 101 14.66 -19.42 -5.12
C LYS A 101 14.68 -19.32 -6.65
N GLY A 102 15.47 -18.41 -7.23
CA GLY A 102 15.67 -18.30 -8.68
C GLY A 102 14.39 -17.93 -9.45
N LEU A 103 13.49 -17.16 -8.83
CA LEU A 103 12.31 -16.64 -9.53
C LEU A 103 12.73 -15.63 -10.61
N ASP A 104 11.94 -15.54 -11.69
CA ASP A 104 12.13 -14.60 -12.81
C ASP A 104 11.80 -13.15 -12.40
N VAL A 105 12.63 -12.59 -11.51
CA VAL A 105 12.57 -11.22 -11.01
C VAL A 105 13.87 -10.53 -11.39
N THR A 106 13.78 -9.38 -12.05
CA THR A 106 14.95 -8.53 -12.28
C THR A 106 15.32 -7.85 -10.96
N THR A 107 16.37 -8.34 -10.33
CA THR A 107 16.93 -7.80 -9.08
C THR A 107 17.47 -6.39 -9.31
N PHE A 108 17.43 -5.56 -8.27
CA PHE A 108 18.09 -4.26 -8.32
C PHE A 108 19.61 -4.45 -8.23
N ASP A 109 20.30 -4.10 -9.31
CA ASP A 109 21.74 -4.17 -9.44
C ASP A 109 22.21 -2.85 -10.10
N PRO A 110 23.18 -2.12 -9.48
CA PRO A 110 23.70 -0.88 -10.04
C PRO A 110 24.11 -0.96 -11.51
N GLU A 111 24.63 -2.12 -11.94
CA GLU A 111 25.17 -2.33 -13.29
C GLU A 111 24.15 -2.88 -14.30
N THR A 112 22.93 -3.21 -13.84
CA THR A 112 21.90 -3.79 -14.69
C THR A 112 20.74 -2.81 -14.90
N TYR A 113 20.30 -2.66 -16.15
CA TYR A 113 19.10 -1.91 -16.48
C TYR A 113 17.85 -2.76 -16.21
N ASN A 114 16.87 -2.21 -15.51
CA ASN A 114 15.64 -2.93 -15.16
C ASN A 114 14.47 -2.46 -16.02
N VAL A 115 14.04 -3.32 -16.96
CA VAL A 115 12.94 -3.03 -17.90
C VAL A 115 11.55 -2.95 -17.24
N ASN A 116 11.42 -3.38 -15.97
CA ASN A 116 10.15 -3.39 -15.24
C ASN A 116 9.93 -2.13 -14.38
N ILE A 117 10.88 -1.19 -14.37
CA ILE A 117 10.75 0.12 -13.70
C ILE A 117 10.89 1.23 -14.74
N SER A 118 10.55 2.47 -14.37
CA SER A 118 10.61 3.59 -15.30
C SER A 118 12.06 3.98 -15.64
N VAL A 119 12.25 4.68 -16.76
CA VAL A 119 13.56 5.27 -17.09
C VAL A 119 14.02 6.22 -15.97
N ALA A 120 13.12 7.02 -15.39
CA ALA A 120 13.43 7.88 -14.24
C ALA A 120 13.96 7.09 -13.04
N GLN A 121 13.30 6.00 -12.68
CA GLN A 121 13.75 5.14 -11.58
C GLN A 121 15.08 4.43 -11.92
N ASN A 122 15.29 4.07 -13.18
CA ASN A 122 16.58 3.54 -13.64
C ASN A 122 17.70 4.59 -13.55
N ILE A 123 17.45 5.86 -13.90
CA ILE A 123 18.45 6.93 -13.80
C ILE A 123 18.78 7.20 -12.33
N LEU A 124 17.75 7.35 -11.49
CA LEU A 124 17.92 7.70 -10.07
C LEU A 124 18.53 6.55 -9.26
N PHE A 125 18.07 5.32 -9.49
CA PHE A 125 18.47 4.10 -8.78
C PHE A 125 18.58 4.29 -7.25
N GLY A 126 17.54 4.89 -6.67
CA GLY A 126 17.52 5.31 -5.27
C GLY A 126 16.17 5.89 -4.88
N TYR A 127 15.98 6.08 -3.59
CA TYR A 127 14.82 6.78 -3.06
C TYR A 127 15.12 8.29 -2.97
N PRO A 128 14.26 9.17 -3.51
CA PRO A 128 14.48 10.61 -3.45
C PRO A 128 14.24 11.14 -2.04
N LEU A 129 15.27 11.75 -1.43
CA LEU A 129 15.16 12.47 -0.16
C LEU A 129 14.83 13.95 -0.36
N SER A 130 15.24 14.51 -1.50
CA SER A 130 14.90 15.87 -1.94
C SER A 130 13.82 15.85 -3.04
N PRO A 131 12.81 16.74 -2.99
CA PRO A 131 11.74 16.81 -3.99
C PRO A 131 12.24 16.95 -5.44
N ASP A 132 13.34 17.66 -5.65
CA ASP A 132 13.91 17.90 -6.99
C ASP A 132 14.43 16.62 -7.66
N PHE A 133 14.60 15.53 -6.89
CA PHE A 133 14.99 14.21 -7.38
C PHE A 133 13.82 13.23 -7.47
N ALA A 134 12.59 13.66 -7.17
CA ALA A 134 11.41 12.85 -7.43
C ALA A 134 11.36 12.49 -8.94
N PRO A 135 10.93 11.27 -9.32
CA PRO A 135 10.88 10.82 -10.71
C PRO A 135 10.20 11.81 -11.67
N GLU A 136 9.16 12.49 -11.19
CA GLU A 136 8.37 13.47 -11.94
C GLU A 136 9.11 14.80 -12.15
N GLN A 137 10.09 15.12 -11.29
CA GLN A 137 10.88 16.34 -11.32
C GLN A 137 12.24 16.17 -12.03
N LEU A 138 12.69 14.92 -12.23
CA LEU A 138 13.94 14.64 -12.96
C LEU A 138 14.05 15.30 -14.35
N PRO A 139 12.97 15.41 -15.16
CA PRO A 139 13.05 16.10 -16.46
C PRO A 139 13.53 17.55 -16.37
N SER A 140 13.26 18.23 -15.25
CA SER A 140 13.62 19.64 -15.02
C SER A 140 14.81 19.81 -14.07
N ASN A 141 15.35 18.71 -13.53
CA ASN A 141 16.50 18.74 -12.63
C ASN A 141 17.77 19.12 -13.42
N SER A 142 18.44 20.19 -13.00
CA SER A 142 19.61 20.74 -13.72
C SER A 142 20.78 19.76 -13.79
N LEU A 143 21.09 19.07 -12.70
CA LEU A 143 22.17 18.10 -12.65
C LEU A 143 21.91 16.94 -13.61
N VAL A 144 20.70 16.34 -13.56
CA VAL A 144 20.34 15.22 -14.44
C VAL A 144 20.34 15.66 -15.91
N THR A 145 19.82 16.86 -16.18
CA THR A 145 19.83 17.45 -17.52
C THR A 145 21.25 17.63 -18.07
N ASP A 146 22.18 18.13 -17.26
CA ASP A 146 23.57 18.29 -17.67
C ASP A 146 24.28 16.95 -17.90
N LEU A 147 23.97 15.94 -17.10
CA LEU A 147 24.48 14.58 -17.30
C LEU A 147 23.94 13.95 -18.59
N LEU A 148 22.66 14.14 -18.92
CA LEU A 148 22.13 13.70 -20.21
C LEU A 148 22.82 14.40 -21.38
N ARG A 149 23.12 15.70 -21.27
CA ARG A 149 23.90 16.41 -22.30
C ARG A 149 25.31 15.84 -22.44
N GLN A 150 25.96 15.53 -21.31
CA GLN A 150 27.30 14.94 -21.29
C GLN A 150 27.35 13.58 -22.00
N VAL A 151 26.32 12.74 -21.82
CA VAL A 151 26.23 11.42 -22.47
C VAL A 151 25.65 11.49 -23.89
N GLY A 152 25.14 12.65 -24.31
CA GLY A 152 24.53 12.86 -25.63
C GLY A 152 23.05 12.48 -25.73
N LEU A 153 22.40 12.19 -24.59
CA LEU A 153 21.01 11.75 -24.53
C LEU A 153 19.98 12.89 -24.52
N PHE A 154 20.38 14.15 -24.27
CA PHE A 154 19.42 15.25 -24.12
C PHE A 154 18.58 15.52 -25.38
N ASP A 155 19.23 15.54 -26.54
CA ASP A 155 18.55 15.70 -27.83
C ASP A 155 17.90 14.38 -28.30
N GLU A 156 18.50 13.25 -27.94
CA GLU A 156 17.94 11.92 -28.24
C GLU A 156 16.61 11.70 -27.51
N PHE A 157 16.52 12.08 -26.24
CA PHE A 157 15.27 12.06 -25.47
C PHE A 157 14.17 12.88 -26.13
N LEU A 158 14.50 14.02 -26.72
CA LEU A 158 13.52 14.84 -27.45
C LEU A 158 13.02 14.10 -28.70
N ALA A 159 13.92 13.52 -29.49
CA ALA A 159 13.57 12.78 -30.70
C ALA A 159 12.76 11.51 -30.37
N LEU A 160 13.14 10.77 -29.33
CA LEU A 160 12.40 9.61 -28.84
C LEU A 160 11.05 10.03 -28.25
N GLY A 161 10.98 11.17 -27.57
CA GLY A 161 9.75 11.71 -26.99
C GLY A 161 8.69 11.95 -28.06
N VAL A 162 9.08 12.44 -29.24
CA VAL A 162 8.18 12.57 -30.39
C VAL A 162 7.67 11.22 -30.86
N LYS A 163 8.53 10.20 -30.98
CA LYS A 163 8.12 8.85 -31.39
C LYS A 163 7.13 8.25 -30.39
N VAL A 164 7.38 8.43 -29.09
CA VAL A 164 6.47 7.99 -28.03
C VAL A 164 5.13 8.72 -28.15
N ALA A 165 5.14 10.04 -28.27
CA ALA A 165 3.91 10.83 -28.41
C ALA A 165 3.08 10.37 -29.62
N GLN A 166 3.71 10.18 -30.78
CA GLN A 166 3.04 9.67 -31.99
C GLN A 166 2.42 8.29 -31.75
N ALA A 167 3.20 7.35 -31.20
CA ALA A 167 2.71 6.01 -30.92
C ALA A 167 1.56 6.00 -29.91
N MET A 168 1.61 6.87 -28.88
CA MET A 168 0.56 6.98 -27.88
C MET A 168 -0.73 7.55 -28.47
N THR A 169 -0.66 8.60 -29.28
CA THR A 169 -1.83 9.15 -29.97
C THR A 169 -2.45 8.13 -30.93
N GLU A 170 -1.63 7.34 -31.63
CA GLU A 170 -2.11 6.28 -32.52
C GLU A 170 -2.75 5.10 -31.76
N VAL A 171 -2.11 4.61 -30.71
CA VAL A 171 -2.59 3.44 -29.93
C VAL A 171 -3.92 3.74 -29.22
N PHE A 172 -4.11 4.98 -28.75
CA PHE A 172 -5.30 5.37 -28.01
C PHE A 172 -6.31 6.17 -28.84
N GLU A 173 -6.16 6.21 -30.17
CA GLU A 173 -7.13 6.85 -31.05
C GLU A 173 -8.52 6.21 -30.87
N GLY A 174 -9.51 7.03 -30.49
CA GLY A 174 -10.88 6.56 -30.24
C GLY A 174 -11.07 5.75 -28.95
N VAL A 175 -10.05 5.63 -28.10
CA VAL A 175 -10.16 5.01 -26.77
C VAL A 175 -10.54 6.08 -25.74
N SER A 176 -11.54 5.79 -24.90
CA SER A 176 -11.91 6.70 -23.81
C SER A 176 -10.78 6.79 -22.78
N PRO A 177 -10.41 8.01 -22.31
CA PRO A 177 -9.47 8.18 -21.20
C PRO A 177 -9.90 7.47 -19.90
N ASP A 178 -11.21 7.31 -19.69
CA ASP A 178 -11.79 6.63 -18.53
C ASP A 178 -11.83 5.10 -18.67
N SER A 179 -11.25 4.53 -19.74
CA SER A 179 -11.26 3.08 -19.95
C SER A 179 -10.15 2.38 -19.18
N ASP A 180 -10.42 1.18 -18.67
CA ASP A 180 -9.42 0.29 -18.04
C ASP A 180 -8.17 0.08 -18.91
N LEU A 181 -8.33 0.08 -20.24
CA LEU A 181 -7.21 -0.06 -21.17
C LEU A 181 -6.29 1.16 -21.12
N PHE A 182 -6.87 2.36 -21.08
CA PHE A 182 -6.12 3.60 -20.96
C PHE A 182 -5.41 3.66 -19.61
N GLU A 183 -6.11 3.44 -18.49
CA GLU A 183 -5.49 3.48 -17.15
C GLU A 183 -4.31 2.49 -16.98
N ARG A 184 -4.39 1.31 -17.59
CA ARG A 184 -3.37 0.26 -17.42
C ARG A 184 -2.13 0.44 -18.27
N PHE A 185 -2.26 1.07 -19.43
CA PHE A 185 -1.21 1.13 -20.45
C PHE A 185 -0.80 2.54 -20.83
N SER A 186 -1.50 3.56 -20.35
CA SER A 186 -1.19 4.94 -20.68
C SER A 186 0.04 5.43 -19.92
N LEU A 187 0.97 6.05 -20.66
CA LEU A 187 2.10 6.81 -20.13
C LEU A 187 1.69 8.20 -19.61
N ILE A 188 0.45 8.59 -19.88
CA ILE A 188 -0.04 9.95 -19.84
C ILE A 188 -1.43 9.98 -19.18
N SER A 189 -1.74 11.07 -18.50
CA SER A 189 -3.09 11.27 -17.98
C SER A 189 -4.07 11.54 -19.14
N GLY A 190 -5.37 11.37 -18.91
CA GLY A 190 -6.38 11.72 -19.91
C GLY A 190 -6.29 13.17 -20.39
N ASP A 191 -5.84 14.07 -19.50
CA ASP A 191 -5.68 15.50 -19.76
C ASP A 191 -4.43 15.83 -20.61
N ASP A 192 -3.47 14.92 -20.68
CA ASP A 192 -2.24 15.11 -21.46
C ASP A 192 -2.45 14.87 -22.97
N LEU A 193 -3.47 14.09 -23.35
CA LEU A 193 -3.76 13.73 -24.75
C LEU A 193 -4.00 14.96 -25.64
N PRO A 194 -4.90 15.91 -25.29
CA PRO A 194 -5.11 17.11 -26.10
C PRO A 194 -3.84 17.96 -26.23
N ILE A 195 -3.03 18.04 -25.17
CA ILE A 195 -1.76 18.77 -25.19
C ILE A 195 -0.80 18.14 -26.19
N LEU A 196 -0.72 16.80 -26.19
CA LEU A 196 0.11 16.05 -27.13
C LEU A 196 -0.31 16.23 -28.58
N GLU A 197 -1.61 16.14 -28.87
CA GLU A 197 -2.15 16.38 -30.21
C GLU A 197 -1.78 17.78 -30.71
N ASP A 198 -1.85 18.78 -29.83
CA ASP A 198 -1.51 20.17 -30.15
C ASP A 198 0.00 20.33 -30.46
N ILE A 199 0.87 19.69 -29.67
CA ILE A 199 2.32 19.65 -29.90
C ILE A 199 2.65 18.97 -31.23
N LEU A 200 2.06 17.80 -31.50
CA LEU A 200 2.29 17.05 -32.73
C LEU A 200 1.79 17.81 -33.96
N ARG A 201 0.65 18.51 -33.85
CA ARG A 201 0.13 19.38 -34.93
C ARG A 201 1.07 20.56 -35.21
N ARG A 202 1.65 21.18 -34.16
CA ARG A 202 2.68 22.23 -34.32
C ARG A 202 3.92 21.67 -35.01
N LEU A 203 4.36 20.48 -34.62
CA LEU A 203 5.52 19.83 -35.21
C LEU A 203 5.32 19.53 -36.70
N SER A 204 4.15 19.01 -37.08
CA SER A 204 3.84 18.70 -38.49
C SER A 204 3.69 19.94 -39.38
N ALA A 205 3.38 21.10 -38.79
CA ALA A 205 3.23 22.36 -39.51
C ALA A 205 4.57 23.04 -39.84
N ASN A 206 5.67 22.65 -39.16
CA ASN A 206 7.00 23.18 -39.40
C ASN A 206 7.64 22.50 -40.63
N GLU A 207 8.28 23.28 -41.52
CA GLU A 207 8.88 22.77 -42.77
C GLU A 207 9.92 21.66 -42.54
N ASP A 208 10.79 21.84 -41.53
CA ASP A 208 11.85 20.87 -41.21
C ASP A 208 11.37 19.74 -40.28
N GLN A 209 10.14 19.80 -39.77
CA GLN A 209 9.58 18.91 -38.74
C GLN A 209 10.56 18.61 -37.58
N SER A 210 11.43 19.58 -37.28
CA SER A 210 12.46 19.44 -36.26
C SER A 210 11.85 19.70 -34.88
N PRO A 211 11.97 18.75 -33.93
CA PRO A 211 11.48 18.96 -32.57
C PRO A 211 12.15 20.16 -31.87
N LYS A 212 13.36 20.53 -32.30
CA LYS A 212 14.10 21.69 -31.76
C LYS A 212 13.49 23.05 -32.13
N ALA A 213 12.60 23.07 -33.12
CA ALA A 213 11.88 24.28 -33.52
C ALA A 213 10.62 24.54 -32.67
N LEU A 214 10.22 23.57 -31.82
CA LEU A 214 9.10 23.73 -30.91
C LEU A 214 9.45 24.67 -29.74
N PRO A 215 8.45 25.32 -29.11
CA PRO A 215 8.64 26.03 -27.85
C PRO A 215 9.34 25.15 -26.80
N GLU A 216 10.20 25.74 -25.94
CA GLU A 216 10.94 24.97 -24.94
C GLU A 216 10.01 24.17 -24.01
N SER A 217 8.84 24.73 -23.66
CA SER A 217 7.80 24.04 -22.89
C SER A 217 7.31 22.75 -23.55
N ASP A 218 7.13 22.76 -24.88
CA ASP A 218 6.70 21.57 -25.63
C ASP A 218 7.84 20.54 -25.68
N GLN A 219 9.08 21.00 -25.83
CA GLN A 219 10.25 20.11 -25.80
C GLN A 219 10.42 19.45 -24.43
N GLU A 220 10.22 20.17 -23.33
CA GLU A 220 10.25 19.62 -21.97
C GLU A 220 9.18 18.54 -21.78
N VAL A 221 7.94 18.80 -22.22
CA VAL A 221 6.85 17.82 -22.18
C VAL A 221 7.24 16.55 -22.95
N LEU A 222 7.74 16.68 -24.18
CA LEU A 222 8.16 15.54 -25.00
C LEU A 222 9.29 14.73 -24.35
N ARG A 223 10.31 15.38 -23.79
CA ARG A 223 11.39 14.69 -23.06
C ARG A 223 10.86 13.96 -21.84
N SER A 224 9.90 14.55 -21.12
CA SER A 224 9.35 13.99 -19.88
C SER A 224 8.71 12.61 -20.08
N PHE A 225 8.19 12.28 -21.26
CA PHE A 225 7.61 10.94 -21.52
C PHE A 225 8.64 9.84 -21.47
N ILE A 226 9.88 10.11 -21.87
CA ILE A 226 10.94 9.11 -21.83
C ILE A 226 11.21 8.70 -20.38
N TYR A 227 11.23 9.66 -19.46
CA TYR A 227 11.39 9.40 -18.03
C TYR A 227 10.28 8.51 -17.44
N ARG A 228 9.04 8.67 -17.91
CA ARG A 228 7.87 7.89 -17.45
C ARG A 228 7.80 6.49 -18.04
N LEU A 229 8.54 6.23 -19.12
CA LEU A 229 8.48 4.96 -19.85
C LEU A 229 8.96 3.79 -19.00
N VAL A 230 8.10 2.79 -18.83
CA VAL A 230 8.44 1.44 -18.34
C VAL A 230 8.50 0.48 -19.54
N PRO A 231 9.70 0.04 -20.00
CA PRO A 231 9.83 -0.68 -21.26
C PRO A 231 9.01 -1.98 -21.34
N ALA A 232 8.97 -2.78 -20.27
CA ALA A 232 8.24 -4.05 -20.23
C ALA A 232 6.71 -3.89 -20.27
N GLN A 233 6.20 -2.75 -19.78
CA GLN A 233 4.77 -2.42 -19.75
C GLN A 233 4.31 -1.84 -21.09
N HIS A 234 5.01 -0.82 -21.60
CA HIS A 234 4.55 -0.04 -22.76
C HIS A 234 4.97 -0.64 -24.10
N ARG A 235 6.08 -1.40 -24.15
CA ARG A 235 6.52 -2.17 -25.33
C ARG A 235 6.64 -1.37 -26.64
N LEU A 236 6.96 -0.08 -26.55
CA LEU A 236 7.10 0.81 -27.71
C LEU A 236 8.40 0.58 -28.51
N GLY A 237 9.32 -0.27 -28.04
CA GLY A 237 10.61 -0.53 -28.70
C GLY A 237 11.55 0.68 -28.73
N VAL A 238 11.27 1.70 -27.92
CA VAL A 238 12.02 2.97 -27.87
C VAL A 238 13.31 2.86 -27.05
N VAL A 239 13.33 2.00 -26.03
CA VAL A 239 14.49 1.78 -25.15
C VAL A 239 15.18 0.49 -25.57
N ASP A 240 16.15 0.61 -26.46
CA ASP A 240 17.01 -0.48 -26.92
C ASP A 240 18.25 -0.68 -26.03
N ASP A 241 19.07 -1.69 -26.33
CA ASP A 241 20.25 -2.04 -25.52
C ASP A 241 21.30 -0.91 -25.51
N THR A 242 21.37 -0.10 -26.58
CA THR A 242 22.29 1.04 -26.68
C THR A 242 21.86 2.13 -25.69
N LEU A 243 20.58 2.50 -25.72
CA LEU A 243 20.02 3.50 -24.82
C LEU A 243 20.09 3.03 -23.36
N GLN A 244 19.82 1.74 -23.09
CA GLN A 244 19.98 1.17 -21.75
C GLN A 244 21.41 1.34 -21.23
N THR A 245 22.42 1.05 -22.06
CA THR A 245 23.83 1.22 -21.70
C THR A 245 24.18 2.68 -21.43
N GLN A 246 23.69 3.62 -22.25
CA GLN A 246 23.91 5.06 -22.02
C GLN A 246 23.22 5.56 -20.75
N LEU A 247 22.02 5.06 -20.43
CA LEU A 247 21.30 5.40 -19.20
C LEU A 247 22.00 4.87 -17.94
N LEU A 248 22.65 3.71 -18.03
CA LEU A 248 23.51 3.20 -16.95
C LEU A 248 24.73 4.10 -16.72
N GLU A 249 25.31 4.67 -17.77
CA GLU A 249 26.39 5.65 -17.63
C GLU A 249 25.89 6.94 -16.96
N VAL A 250 24.68 7.42 -17.29
CA VAL A 250 24.06 8.57 -16.60
C VAL A 250 23.85 8.26 -15.11
N ARG A 251 23.31 7.07 -14.78
CA ARG A 251 23.14 6.60 -13.38
C ARG A 251 24.47 6.64 -12.63
N LYS A 252 25.52 6.09 -13.23
CA LYS A 252 26.86 6.06 -12.64
C LYS A 252 27.40 7.47 -12.38
N LEU A 253 27.36 8.34 -13.40
CA LEU A 253 27.80 9.73 -13.26
C LEU A 253 26.99 10.50 -12.21
N LEU A 254 25.67 10.25 -12.12
CA LEU A 254 24.82 10.86 -11.10
C LEU A 254 25.29 10.48 -9.69
N ARG A 255 25.54 9.18 -9.47
CA ARG A 255 26.05 8.67 -8.20
C ARG A 255 27.42 9.25 -7.86
N GLU A 256 28.32 9.37 -8.84
CA GLU A 256 29.64 9.98 -8.66
C GLU A 256 29.55 11.48 -8.32
N LYS A 257 28.65 12.22 -8.98
CA LYS A 257 28.47 13.67 -8.77
C LYS A 257 27.86 14.00 -7.42
N LEU A 258 26.86 13.24 -6.98
CA LEU A 258 26.24 13.43 -5.67
C LEU A 258 27.16 12.93 -4.54
N GLY A 259 27.87 11.83 -4.77
CA GLY A 259 28.67 11.17 -3.75
C GLY A 259 27.84 10.31 -2.79
N LEU A 260 28.52 9.50 -1.97
CA LEU A 260 27.88 8.55 -1.06
C LEU A 260 27.24 9.20 0.17
N GLU A 261 27.73 10.37 0.59
CA GLU A 261 27.23 11.11 1.77
C GLU A 261 26.21 12.19 1.38
N ASN A 262 25.62 12.09 0.19
CA ASN A 262 24.65 13.06 -0.28
C ASN A 262 23.35 12.98 0.54
N THR A 263 22.64 14.10 0.66
CA THR A 263 21.35 14.19 1.37
C THR A 263 20.15 14.28 0.43
N SER A 264 20.37 14.03 -0.87
CA SER A 264 19.37 14.23 -1.92
C SER A 264 18.72 12.92 -2.37
N VAL A 265 19.47 11.82 -2.35
CA VAL A 265 19.10 10.51 -2.86
C VAL A 265 19.70 9.42 -1.96
N ASP A 266 18.84 8.57 -1.42
CA ASP A 266 19.22 7.32 -0.77
C ASP A 266 19.41 6.24 -1.84
N PHE A 267 20.63 6.13 -2.37
CA PHE A 267 20.95 5.19 -3.45
C PHE A 267 20.80 3.74 -3.00
N LEU A 268 20.21 2.91 -3.86
CA LEU A 268 20.02 1.49 -3.54
C LEU A 268 21.35 0.77 -3.38
N ASN A 269 21.45 0.00 -2.30
CA ASN A 269 22.59 -0.82 -1.94
C ASN A 269 22.15 -2.30 -1.76
N PRO A 270 22.60 -3.20 -2.66
CA PRO A 270 22.29 -4.63 -2.54
C PRO A 270 22.80 -5.28 -1.25
N ALA A 271 23.88 -4.75 -0.66
CA ALA A 271 24.52 -5.29 0.53
C ALA A 271 23.97 -4.73 1.85
N ALA A 272 23.04 -3.77 1.80
CA ALA A 272 22.48 -3.13 2.98
C ALA A 272 20.95 -3.08 2.97
N LEU A 273 20.37 -2.84 4.13
CA LEU A 273 18.96 -2.49 4.26
C LEU A 273 18.79 -1.05 3.78
N ASN A 274 17.83 -0.82 2.88
CA ASN A 274 17.61 0.49 2.24
C ASN A 274 16.46 1.21 2.96
N PRO A 275 16.74 2.30 3.70
CA PRO A 275 15.74 3.01 4.51
C PRO A 275 14.55 3.54 3.71
N GLY A 276 14.79 4.01 2.48
CA GLY A 276 13.73 4.52 1.61
C GLY A 276 12.75 3.47 1.09
N LEU A 277 13.08 2.18 1.19
CA LEU A 277 12.20 1.08 0.77
C LEU A 277 11.40 0.51 1.96
N ASP A 278 10.24 -0.08 1.67
CA ASP A 278 9.49 -0.88 2.63
C ASP A 278 10.14 -2.26 2.88
N ILE A 279 9.60 -3.01 3.85
CA ILE A 279 10.13 -4.32 4.22
C ILE A 279 9.98 -5.30 3.04
N GLU A 280 8.82 -5.31 2.37
CA GLU A 280 8.57 -6.18 1.21
C GLU A 280 9.60 -5.94 0.09
N SER A 281 9.81 -4.69 -0.29
CA SER A 281 10.75 -4.27 -1.33
C SER A 281 12.20 -4.49 -0.91
N ASN A 282 12.51 -4.42 0.38
CA ASN A 282 13.84 -4.81 0.88
C ASN A 282 14.07 -6.32 0.80
N VAL A 283 13.05 -7.16 0.96
CA VAL A 283 13.17 -8.63 0.80
C VAL A 283 13.22 -9.02 -0.68
N LEU A 284 12.29 -8.50 -1.48
CA LEU A 284 12.24 -8.73 -2.93
C LEU A 284 13.50 -8.20 -3.62
N PHE A 285 13.90 -6.98 -3.26
CA PHE A 285 15.00 -6.20 -3.82
C PHE A 285 15.10 -6.30 -5.34
N GLY A 286 13.98 -6.02 -6.00
CA GLY A 286 13.79 -6.11 -7.43
C GLY A 286 12.42 -5.59 -7.84
N ALA A 287 12.15 -5.61 -9.14
CA ALA A 287 10.92 -5.08 -9.69
C ALA A 287 9.93 -6.19 -10.05
N LEU A 288 8.65 -5.97 -9.74
CA LEU A 288 7.59 -6.90 -10.10
C LEU A 288 7.32 -6.86 -11.61
N PRO A 289 7.36 -7.99 -12.32
CA PRO A 289 7.14 -7.99 -13.76
C PRO A 289 5.70 -7.58 -14.11
N PHE A 290 5.57 -6.80 -15.18
CA PHE A 290 4.27 -6.41 -15.71
C PHE A 290 3.59 -7.57 -16.45
N GLY A 291 2.26 -7.67 -16.36
CA GLY A 291 1.47 -8.66 -17.12
C GLY A 291 1.66 -10.13 -16.72
N LYS A 292 2.31 -10.43 -15.59
CA LYS A 292 2.55 -11.80 -15.11
C LYS A 292 1.88 -12.07 -13.73
N PRO A 293 0.53 -12.14 -13.64
CA PRO A 293 -0.18 -12.26 -12.35
C PRO A 293 0.16 -13.54 -11.58
N ALA A 294 0.29 -14.68 -12.28
CA ALA A 294 0.68 -15.94 -11.66
C ALA A 294 2.08 -15.88 -11.02
N LEU A 295 3.02 -15.15 -11.64
CA LEU A 295 4.35 -14.96 -11.08
C LEU A 295 4.32 -14.01 -9.87
N ARG A 296 3.53 -12.92 -9.92
CA ARG A 296 3.33 -12.02 -8.77
C ARG A 296 2.80 -12.76 -7.54
N SER A 297 1.82 -13.66 -7.73
CA SER A 297 1.31 -14.50 -6.65
C SER A 297 2.40 -15.44 -6.09
N LYS A 298 3.24 -16.04 -6.94
CA LYS A 298 4.38 -16.85 -6.50
C LYS A 298 5.44 -16.04 -5.74
N ILE A 299 5.71 -14.81 -6.19
CA ILE A 299 6.65 -13.89 -5.52
C ILE A 299 6.14 -13.58 -4.12
N ARG A 300 4.88 -13.14 -3.98
CA ARG A 300 4.28 -12.84 -2.67
C ARG A 300 4.35 -14.02 -1.71
N LYS A 301 3.92 -15.20 -2.18
CA LYS A 301 4.04 -16.43 -1.39
C LYS A 301 5.49 -16.72 -0.98
N SER A 302 6.44 -16.48 -1.86
CA SER A 302 7.86 -16.71 -1.57
C SER A 302 8.42 -15.72 -0.57
N ILE A 303 7.95 -14.46 -0.58
CA ILE A 303 8.27 -13.46 0.44
C ILE A 303 7.76 -13.94 1.80
N ASP A 304 6.52 -14.41 1.88
CA ASP A 304 5.94 -14.95 3.12
C ASP A 304 6.75 -16.13 3.66
N GLU A 305 7.09 -17.09 2.79
CA GLU A 305 7.90 -18.26 3.16
C GLU A 305 9.27 -17.87 3.72
N VAL A 306 9.95 -16.85 3.15
CA VAL A 306 11.26 -16.45 3.65
C VAL A 306 11.16 -15.63 4.93
N ILE A 307 10.14 -14.77 5.07
CA ILE A 307 9.86 -14.02 6.31
C ILE A 307 9.61 -14.98 7.47
N ASP A 308 8.82 -16.03 7.24
CA ASP A 308 8.57 -17.07 8.23
C ASP A 308 9.85 -17.86 8.57
N ALA A 309 10.65 -18.21 7.56
CA ALA A 309 11.87 -18.98 7.74
C ALA A 309 13.00 -18.23 8.47
N VAL A 310 12.92 -16.91 8.58
CA VAL A 310 13.83 -16.08 9.40
C VAL A 310 13.16 -15.54 10.67
N GLU A 311 11.96 -16.03 10.99
CA GLU A 311 11.21 -15.68 12.20
C GLU A 311 10.85 -14.18 12.32
N LEU A 312 10.61 -13.50 11.19
CA LEU A 312 10.26 -12.08 11.16
C LEU A 312 8.76 -11.79 11.21
N ARG A 313 7.88 -12.78 10.99
CA ARG A 313 6.43 -12.53 10.88
C ARG A 313 5.85 -11.80 12.07
N ALA A 314 6.19 -12.22 13.30
CA ALA A 314 5.69 -11.57 14.50
C ALA A 314 6.11 -10.09 14.59
N PHE A 315 7.36 -9.79 14.21
CA PHE A 315 7.88 -8.43 14.18
C PHE A 315 7.17 -7.58 13.11
N VAL A 316 6.96 -8.12 11.91
CA VAL A 316 6.22 -7.44 10.83
C VAL A 316 4.78 -7.13 11.26
N ILE A 317 4.11 -8.08 11.94
CA ILE A 317 2.76 -7.84 12.47
C ILE A 317 2.77 -6.71 13.51
N GLU A 318 3.75 -6.66 14.42
CA GLU A 318 3.85 -5.56 15.40
C GLU A 318 3.97 -4.20 14.71
N ILE A 319 4.79 -4.09 13.66
CA ILE A 319 4.87 -2.87 12.86
C ILE A 319 3.51 -2.55 12.22
N GLY A 320 2.83 -3.55 11.68
CA GLY A 320 1.52 -3.38 11.07
C GLY A 320 0.44 -2.87 12.03
N LEU A 321 0.54 -3.16 13.33
CA LEU A 321 -0.38 -2.64 14.34
C LEU A 321 -0.24 -1.13 14.55
N ASP A 322 0.95 -0.59 14.27
CA ASP A 322 1.25 0.85 14.38
C ASP A 322 1.00 1.60 13.06
N ALA A 323 0.48 0.92 12.03
CA ALA A 323 0.20 1.52 10.73
C ALA A 323 -0.83 2.65 10.82
N ASP A 324 -0.56 3.76 10.12
CA ASP A 324 -1.48 4.89 10.06
C ASP A 324 -2.70 4.55 9.19
N VAL A 325 -3.84 4.34 9.85
CA VAL A 325 -5.14 4.06 9.23
C VAL A 325 -5.96 5.31 8.92
N GLY A 326 -5.42 6.50 9.17
CA GLY A 326 -6.08 7.79 8.98
C GLY A 326 -7.18 8.07 10.01
N THR A 327 -7.70 9.29 10.00
CA THR A 327 -8.78 9.71 10.90
C THR A 327 -10.01 8.81 10.71
N SER A 328 -10.52 8.27 11.81
CA SER A 328 -11.66 7.35 11.81
C SER A 328 -11.50 6.12 10.89
N GLY A 329 -10.28 5.71 10.55
CA GLY A 329 -10.02 4.60 9.63
C GLY A 329 -10.24 4.97 8.15
N GLY A 330 -10.05 6.24 7.77
CA GLY A 330 -10.25 6.72 6.40
C GLY A 330 -9.36 6.08 5.34
N LYS A 331 -8.20 5.50 5.73
CA LYS A 331 -7.30 4.78 4.82
C LYS A 331 -7.62 3.29 4.70
N LEU A 332 -8.52 2.75 5.53
CA LEU A 332 -8.94 1.36 5.45
C LEU A 332 -9.98 1.17 4.34
N SER A 333 -10.02 -0.01 3.73
CA SER A 333 -11.14 -0.38 2.87
C SER A 333 -12.44 -0.53 3.69
N SER A 334 -13.59 -0.52 3.01
CA SER A 334 -14.88 -0.80 3.66
C SER A 334 -14.88 -2.13 4.41
N ILE A 335 -14.32 -3.17 3.78
CA ILE A 335 -14.16 -4.52 4.34
C ILE A 335 -13.25 -4.48 5.58
N GLN A 336 -12.09 -3.83 5.50
CA GLN A 336 -11.16 -3.73 6.63
C GLN A 336 -11.77 -2.97 7.82
N ARG A 337 -12.53 -1.88 7.57
CA ARG A 337 -13.27 -1.18 8.62
C ARG A 337 -14.30 -2.08 9.30
N GLN A 338 -14.98 -2.92 8.52
CA GLN A 338 -15.98 -3.85 9.05
C GLN A 338 -15.33 -4.92 9.94
N LYS A 339 -14.23 -5.53 9.48
CA LYS A 339 -13.41 -6.46 10.29
C LYS A 339 -12.90 -5.79 11.57
N LEU A 340 -12.41 -4.55 11.48
CA LEU A 340 -11.99 -3.78 12.65
C LEU A 340 -13.16 -3.53 13.62
N GLY A 341 -14.38 -3.33 13.11
CA GLY A 341 -15.60 -3.26 13.91
C GLY A 341 -15.82 -4.52 14.76
N PHE A 342 -15.72 -5.70 14.15
CA PHE A 342 -15.76 -6.98 14.87
C PHE A 342 -14.65 -7.09 15.92
N ALA A 343 -13.40 -6.81 15.53
CA ALA A 343 -12.27 -6.85 16.45
C ALA A 343 -12.52 -5.94 17.67
N ARG A 344 -13.00 -4.71 17.46
CA ARG A 344 -13.35 -3.76 18.53
C ARG A 344 -14.49 -4.25 19.44
N ALA A 345 -15.47 -4.96 18.90
CA ALA A 345 -16.52 -5.57 19.71
C ALA A 345 -15.95 -6.69 20.59
N LEU A 346 -15.10 -7.55 20.02
CA LEU A 346 -14.46 -8.68 20.71
C LEU A 346 -13.40 -8.24 21.73
N MET A 347 -12.77 -7.08 21.53
CA MET A 347 -11.85 -6.48 22.51
C MET A 347 -12.49 -6.32 23.89
N LYS A 348 -13.79 -6.05 23.95
CA LYS A 348 -14.54 -5.88 25.21
C LYS A 348 -14.86 -7.19 25.91
N ASN A 349 -14.50 -8.33 25.30
CA ASN A 349 -14.80 -9.67 25.79
C ASN A 349 -16.29 -9.86 26.21
N PRO A 350 -17.26 -9.60 25.32
CA PRO A 350 -18.68 -9.55 25.69
C PRO A 350 -19.24 -10.94 26.07
N ASP A 351 -20.18 -10.99 27.02
CA ASP A 351 -20.98 -12.19 27.34
C ASP A 351 -22.06 -12.47 26.28
N LEU A 352 -22.55 -11.42 25.63
CA LEU A 352 -23.48 -11.47 24.51
C LEU A 352 -22.99 -10.53 23.41
N LEU A 353 -22.69 -11.10 22.24
CA LEU A 353 -22.38 -10.33 21.04
C LEU A 353 -23.65 -10.17 20.19
N VAL A 354 -24.05 -8.94 19.91
CA VAL A 354 -25.14 -8.64 18.98
C VAL A 354 -24.53 -8.12 17.69
N VAL A 355 -24.86 -8.77 16.57
CA VAL A 355 -24.37 -8.41 15.24
C VAL A 355 -25.56 -8.09 14.34
N ASP A 356 -25.53 -6.93 13.73
CA ASP A 356 -26.58 -6.42 12.86
C ASP A 356 -26.00 -6.11 11.48
N GLU A 357 -26.47 -6.82 10.45
CA GLU A 357 -26.14 -6.60 9.02
C GLU A 357 -24.66 -6.30 8.75
N ALA A 358 -23.79 -7.06 9.42
CA ALA A 358 -22.36 -6.77 9.44
C ALA A 358 -21.57 -7.54 8.37
N LEU A 359 -22.25 -8.33 7.53
CA LEU A 359 -21.63 -9.27 6.59
C LEU A 359 -21.77 -8.88 5.11
N ALA A 360 -22.63 -7.90 4.80
CA ALA A 360 -22.86 -7.39 3.44
C ALA A 360 -21.58 -7.22 2.61
N PRO A 361 -20.50 -6.59 3.16
CA PRO A 361 -19.30 -6.30 2.36
C PRO A 361 -18.45 -7.52 1.99
N PHE A 362 -18.70 -8.69 2.56
CA PHE A 362 -17.84 -9.87 2.39
C PHE A 362 -18.40 -10.84 1.35
N ASP A 363 -17.51 -11.52 0.63
CA ASP A 363 -17.88 -12.65 -0.24
C ASP A 363 -18.29 -13.88 0.57
N PHE A 364 -19.07 -14.77 -0.04
CA PHE A 364 -19.66 -15.94 0.63
C PHE A 364 -18.64 -16.80 1.41
N ASN A 365 -17.48 -17.10 0.83
CA ASN A 365 -16.45 -17.91 1.50
C ASN A 365 -15.89 -17.20 2.74
N VAL A 366 -15.61 -15.89 2.63
CA VAL A 366 -15.04 -15.09 3.73
C VAL A 366 -16.04 -14.96 4.88
N ARG A 367 -17.35 -14.91 4.58
CA ARG A 367 -18.40 -14.87 5.61
C ARG A 367 -18.36 -16.11 6.50
N GLY A 368 -18.28 -17.30 5.89
CA GLY A 368 -18.26 -18.57 6.63
C GLY A 368 -17.09 -18.64 7.61
N ASP A 369 -15.88 -18.36 7.11
CA ASP A 369 -14.65 -18.36 7.92
C ASP A 369 -14.75 -17.36 9.09
N LEU A 370 -15.27 -16.15 8.83
CA LEU A 370 -15.43 -15.12 9.85
C LEU A 370 -16.46 -15.51 10.91
N ILE A 371 -17.63 -16.01 10.51
CA ILE A 371 -18.67 -16.46 11.45
C ILE A 371 -18.11 -17.58 12.33
N GLN A 372 -17.45 -18.58 11.73
CA GLN A 372 -16.89 -19.69 12.46
C GLN A 372 -15.82 -19.23 13.47
N SER A 373 -14.89 -18.39 13.04
CA SER A 373 -13.85 -17.82 13.90
C SER A 373 -14.44 -17.06 15.10
N ILE A 374 -15.45 -16.22 14.86
CA ILE A 374 -16.16 -15.49 15.91
C ILE A 374 -16.89 -16.45 16.86
N ARG A 375 -17.58 -17.47 16.34
CA ARG A 375 -18.27 -18.48 17.16
C ARG A 375 -17.32 -19.25 18.06
N GLU A 376 -16.17 -19.66 17.52
CA GLU A 376 -15.13 -20.35 18.27
C GLU A 376 -14.58 -19.45 19.39
N HIS A 377 -14.32 -18.18 19.09
CA HIS A 377 -13.89 -17.20 20.10
C HIS A 377 -14.97 -16.96 21.18
N MET A 378 -16.24 -16.94 20.79
CA MET A 378 -17.40 -16.73 21.67
C MET A 378 -17.91 -18.01 22.33
N ARG A 379 -17.19 -19.14 22.25
CA ARG A 379 -17.62 -20.41 22.83
C ARG A 379 -17.97 -20.27 24.32
N GLY A 380 -19.15 -20.74 24.69
CA GLY A 380 -19.68 -20.62 26.06
C GLY A 380 -20.35 -19.26 26.36
N ARG A 381 -20.46 -18.38 25.37
CA ARG A 381 -21.09 -17.05 25.44
C ARG A 381 -22.15 -16.93 24.34
N GLY A 382 -23.02 -15.93 24.45
CA GLY A 382 -24.13 -15.73 23.52
C GLY A 382 -23.73 -14.96 22.27
N ILE A 383 -24.29 -15.34 21.12
CA ILE A 383 -24.26 -14.54 19.89
C ILE A 383 -25.70 -14.41 19.40
N PHE A 384 -26.14 -13.17 19.16
CA PHE A 384 -27.38 -12.87 18.46
C PHE A 384 -27.04 -12.17 17.15
N TRP A 385 -27.41 -12.78 16.02
CA TRP A 385 -27.01 -12.29 14.70
C TRP A 385 -28.25 -12.03 13.83
N ALA A 386 -28.48 -10.78 13.46
CA ALA A 386 -29.46 -10.42 12.45
C ALA A 386 -28.82 -10.61 11.06
N LEU A 387 -29.28 -11.63 10.34
CA LEU A 387 -28.74 -12.00 9.04
C LEU A 387 -29.45 -11.25 7.91
N GLU A 388 -28.68 -10.69 6.98
CA GLU A 388 -29.21 -10.08 5.74
C GLU A 388 -29.78 -11.12 4.77
N SER A 389 -29.31 -12.37 4.88
CA SER A 389 -29.70 -13.49 4.03
C SER A 389 -29.70 -14.78 4.83
N ALA A 390 -30.67 -15.66 4.56
CA ALA A 390 -30.76 -16.97 5.19
C ALA A 390 -29.58 -17.91 4.83
N SER A 391 -28.75 -17.56 3.84
CA SER A 391 -27.62 -18.37 3.37
C SER A 391 -26.58 -18.73 4.43
N SER A 392 -26.51 -17.98 5.54
CA SER A 392 -25.58 -18.25 6.66
C SER A 392 -26.26 -18.85 7.90
N VAL A 393 -27.52 -19.27 7.79
CA VAL A 393 -28.28 -19.78 8.94
C VAL A 393 -27.72 -21.10 9.49
N GLU A 394 -27.05 -21.89 8.65
CA GLU A 394 -26.44 -23.18 9.03
C GLU A 394 -25.37 -23.07 10.12
N TYR A 395 -24.79 -21.88 10.30
CA TYR A 395 -23.80 -21.61 11.34
C TYR A 395 -24.42 -21.38 12.72
N PHE A 396 -25.75 -21.32 12.86
CA PHE A 396 -26.42 -21.00 14.11
C PHE A 396 -27.19 -22.20 14.66
N GLU A 397 -27.37 -22.23 15.99
CA GLU A 397 -28.05 -23.34 16.68
C GLU A 397 -29.57 -23.17 16.72
N ASP A 398 -30.04 -21.94 16.93
CA ASP A 398 -31.46 -21.55 16.99
C ASP A 398 -31.70 -20.40 16.00
N VAL A 399 -32.86 -20.39 15.36
CA VAL A 399 -33.22 -19.43 14.31
C VAL A 399 -34.60 -18.89 14.60
N ILE A 400 -34.74 -17.57 14.45
CA ILE A 400 -36.02 -16.87 14.58
C ILE A 400 -36.30 -16.20 13.24
N VAL A 401 -37.38 -16.62 12.56
CA VAL A 401 -37.84 -15.96 11.34
C VAL A 401 -38.92 -14.96 11.71
N MET A 402 -38.73 -13.70 11.29
CA MET A 402 -39.62 -12.60 11.62
C MET A 402 -40.19 -11.94 10.36
N GLU A 403 -41.44 -11.48 10.47
CA GLU A 403 -42.10 -10.54 9.58
C GLU A 403 -42.52 -9.33 10.44
N PRO A 404 -42.70 -8.10 9.91
CA PRO A 404 -42.86 -6.90 10.74
C PRO A 404 -43.69 -7.08 12.03
N GLY A 405 -42.97 -7.10 13.17
CA GLY A 405 -43.53 -7.22 14.53
C GLY A 405 -44.01 -8.61 14.95
N LYS A 406 -43.78 -9.67 14.17
CA LYS A 406 -44.26 -11.04 14.46
C LYS A 406 -43.19 -12.10 14.19
N ILE A 407 -43.07 -13.05 15.11
CA ILE A 407 -42.28 -14.28 14.89
C ILE A 407 -43.16 -15.24 14.08
N LEU A 408 -42.69 -15.59 12.88
CA LEU A 408 -43.36 -16.55 12.00
C LEU A 408 -43.01 -17.99 12.36
N GLU A 409 -41.74 -18.23 12.70
CA GLU A 409 -41.27 -19.50 13.22
C GLU A 409 -40.00 -19.34 14.04
N GLN A 410 -39.77 -20.28 14.96
CA GLN A 410 -38.58 -20.39 15.78
C GLN A 410 -38.29 -21.86 16.06
N GLY A 411 -37.01 -22.22 16.11
CA GLY A 411 -36.54 -23.55 16.50
C GLY A 411 -35.09 -23.76 16.12
N SER A 412 -34.61 -24.99 16.32
CA SER A 412 -33.25 -25.32 15.91
C SER A 412 -33.12 -25.28 14.38
N THR A 413 -31.94 -24.92 13.89
CA THR A 413 -31.67 -24.84 12.44
C THR A 413 -31.99 -26.15 11.73
N GLN A 414 -31.63 -27.29 12.33
CA GLN A 414 -31.91 -28.61 11.75
C GLN A 414 -33.42 -28.90 11.66
N GLU A 415 -34.18 -28.57 12.70
CA GLU A 415 -35.63 -28.77 12.70
C GLU A 415 -36.32 -27.91 11.64
N LEU A 416 -35.97 -26.62 11.55
CA LEU A 416 -36.61 -25.71 10.60
C LEU A 416 -36.24 -26.04 9.15
N MET A 417 -35.00 -26.45 8.88
CA MET A 417 -34.56 -26.91 7.55
C MET A 417 -35.32 -28.15 7.05
N SER A 418 -35.79 -29.01 7.98
CA SER A 418 -36.56 -30.21 7.65
C SER A 418 -38.02 -29.93 7.31
N ARG A 419 -38.52 -28.73 7.64
CA ARG A 419 -39.91 -28.32 7.44
C ARG A 419 -40.07 -27.57 6.13
N ASP A 420 -41.26 -27.66 5.55
CA ASP A 420 -41.67 -26.79 4.44
C ASP A 420 -42.27 -25.50 5.01
N GLY A 421 -41.40 -24.60 5.48
CA GLY A 421 -41.76 -23.40 6.24
C GLY A 421 -41.08 -22.10 5.76
N PRO A 422 -41.35 -20.96 6.42
CA PRO A 422 -40.81 -19.63 6.08
C PRO A 422 -39.29 -19.58 5.81
N LEU A 423 -38.46 -20.24 6.62
CA LEU A 423 -37.00 -20.29 6.47
C LEU A 423 -36.61 -20.93 5.13
N LYS A 424 -37.27 -22.01 4.74
CA LYS A 424 -37.01 -22.70 3.48
C LYS A 424 -37.39 -21.83 2.27
N ALA A 425 -38.45 -21.02 2.40
CA ALA A 425 -38.80 -20.05 1.38
C ALA A 425 -37.73 -18.94 1.22
N LEU A 426 -37.17 -18.45 2.34
CA LEU A 426 -36.07 -17.46 2.35
C LEU A 426 -34.74 -17.99 1.78
N LEU A 427 -34.53 -19.31 1.82
CA LEU A 427 -33.35 -19.95 1.22
C LEU A 427 -33.49 -20.21 -0.28
N ALA A 428 -34.72 -20.19 -0.80
CA ALA A 428 -35.02 -20.43 -2.21
C ALA A 428 -34.96 -19.14 -3.07
N THR A 429 -34.91 -17.98 -2.42
CA THR A 429 -34.68 -16.65 -3.00
C THR A 429 -33.22 -16.27 -2.91
#